data_AF-A0A0D0DQZ1-F1
#
_entry.id   AF-A0A0D0DQZ1-F1
#
_cell.length_a   1.000
_cell.length_b   1.000
_cell.length_c   1.000
_cell.angle_alpha   90.00
_cell.angle_beta   90.00
_cell.angle_gamma   90.00
#
_symmetry.space_group_name_H-M   'P 1'
#
loop_
_entity.id
_entity.type
_entity.pdbx_description
1 polymer ?
#
loop_
_entity_poly.entity_id
_entity_poly.type
_entity_poly.pdbx_seq_one_letter_code
_entity_poly.pdbx_strand_id
1 'polypeptide(L)'
;MCCYLASTFRKRTLPQVISSRNLPSNRSITSMSLPEPSLRSLDLGLAQQLKENIEIVLTRIIKANMNTQYVRGAGELEGFRAAIVGNDLACHDHLVKTFRETVHLTDYESYLPFFAKFHQQPCREADVVDLFAPGLPNYLTTTSSTSGKAPKIFARYHHAWDAQGATAQAGSPVISTSTTVFLWYLGYYKLIDIEDNDGGVVKTIVLSSGSAAGTRWDLRLNPNDDKARMSMFCKKAFSVHKVISTIIPSARSHCPVCGVIHRQVAFLPCHTCAVRNYQ
;
A
#
# COMPACT_ATOMS: atom_id res chain seq x y z
N MET A 1 0.90 -12.29 -10.77
CA MET A 1 2.29 -12.10 -11.25
C MET A 1 2.47 -10.83 -12.12
N CYS A 2 1.40 -10.28 -12.71
CA CYS A 2 1.43 -8.99 -13.43
C CYS A 2 1.39 -7.72 -12.56
N CYS A 3 1.07 -7.81 -11.26
CA CYS A 3 0.88 -6.62 -10.42
C CYS A 3 2.18 -5.89 -10.05
N TYR A 4 3.34 -6.55 -10.16
CA TYR A 4 4.64 -5.92 -9.85
C TYR A 4 5.11 -4.93 -10.93
N LEU A 5 4.61 -5.02 -12.17
CA LEU A 5 5.02 -4.17 -13.29
C LEU A 5 3.99 -3.08 -13.66
N ALA A 6 2.78 -3.13 -13.09
CA ALA A 6 1.71 -2.21 -13.47
C ALA A 6 1.75 -0.85 -12.75
N SER A 7 2.64 -0.62 -11.78
CA SER A 7 2.66 0.65 -11.03
C SER A 7 3.37 1.82 -11.75
N THR A 8 3.92 1.63 -12.95
CA THR A 8 4.69 2.67 -13.66
C THR A 8 4.20 3.03 -15.06
N PHE A 9 3.11 2.44 -15.57
CA PHE A 9 2.57 2.81 -16.90
C PHE A 9 1.21 3.51 -16.79
N ARG A 10 1.25 4.83 -16.64
CA ARG A 10 0.08 5.72 -16.67
C ARG A 10 -0.27 6.03 -18.14
N LYS A 11 -1.04 5.16 -18.81
CA LYS A 11 -1.74 5.58 -20.05
C LYS A 11 -2.85 6.57 -19.65
N ARG A 12 -2.62 7.86 -19.92
CA ARG A 12 -3.68 8.88 -19.88
C ARG A 12 -4.61 8.65 -21.06
N THR A 13 -5.75 8.01 -20.83
CA THR A 13 -6.90 8.12 -21.73
C THR A 13 -7.86 9.10 -21.11
N LEU A 14 -7.96 10.30 -21.70
CA LEU A 14 -8.95 11.31 -21.34
C LEU A 14 -10.34 10.84 -21.80
N PRO A 15 -11.37 10.82 -20.94
CA PRO A 15 -12.75 10.80 -21.39
C PRO A 15 -13.14 12.21 -21.82
N GLN A 16 -13.48 12.36 -23.10
CA GLN A 16 -14.31 13.46 -23.59
C GLN A 16 -15.73 13.24 -23.07
N VAL A 17 -16.21 14.16 -22.22
CA VAL A 17 -17.64 14.43 -22.07
C VAL A 17 -17.82 15.94 -22.03
N ILE A 18 -18.39 16.47 -23.11
CA ILE A 18 -18.89 17.83 -23.23
C ILE A 18 -20.26 17.87 -22.56
N SER A 19 -20.47 18.78 -21.60
CA SER A 19 -21.75 19.49 -21.45
C SER A 19 -21.59 20.76 -20.59
N SER A 20 -21.42 21.88 -21.28
CA SER A 20 -21.86 23.26 -20.99
C SER A 20 -22.20 23.70 -19.55
N ARG A 21 -21.41 24.66 -19.03
CA ARG A 21 -21.90 25.93 -18.45
C ARG A 21 -20.75 26.95 -18.32
N ASN A 22 -21.09 28.20 -18.68
CA ASN A 22 -20.21 29.34 -18.94
C ASN A 22 -19.32 29.78 -17.76
N LEU A 23 -18.03 30.03 -18.03
CA LEU A 23 -17.16 30.98 -17.33
C LEU A 23 -16.07 31.50 -18.31
N PRO A 24 -15.68 32.78 -18.25
CA PRO A 24 -14.95 33.45 -19.34
C PRO A 24 -13.43 33.22 -19.34
N SER A 25 -12.95 32.97 -20.55
CA SER A 25 -11.68 33.37 -21.18
C SER A 25 -10.70 34.24 -20.36
N ASN A 26 -9.47 33.75 -20.14
CA ASN A 26 -8.24 34.22 -20.80
C ASN A 26 -6.98 33.81 -19.99
N ARG A 27 -6.35 32.69 -20.34
CA ARG A 27 -4.90 32.50 -20.17
C ARG A 27 -4.41 31.57 -21.29
N SER A 28 -3.74 32.15 -22.28
CA SER A 28 -2.92 31.42 -23.23
C SER A 28 -1.86 30.62 -22.47
N ILE A 29 -2.09 29.31 -22.35
CA ILE A 29 -1.05 28.37 -21.94
C ILE A 29 -0.32 28.00 -23.21
N THR A 30 0.83 28.64 -23.42
CA THR A 30 1.81 28.23 -24.42
C THR A 30 2.19 26.78 -24.11
N SER A 31 1.80 25.88 -25.02
CA SER A 31 2.13 24.47 -25.02
C SER A 31 3.66 24.29 -25.01
N MET A 32 4.25 24.09 -23.83
CA MET A 32 5.56 23.45 -23.73
C MET A 32 5.39 21.98 -24.08
N SER A 33 5.58 21.65 -25.35
CA SER A 33 5.78 20.27 -25.79
C SER A 33 7.09 19.78 -25.19
N LEU A 34 7.01 19.06 -24.07
CA LEU A 34 8.09 18.22 -23.59
C LEU A 34 8.39 17.19 -24.69
N PRO A 35 9.66 17.07 -25.16
CA PRO A 35 10.01 15.99 -26.05
C PRO A 35 9.81 14.68 -25.26
N GLU A 36 8.93 13.80 -25.75
CA GLU A 36 8.89 12.43 -25.24
C GLU A 36 10.26 11.81 -25.49
N PRO A 37 11.01 11.38 -24.46
CA PRO A 37 12.16 10.52 -24.68
C PRO A 37 11.60 9.17 -25.13
N SER A 38 11.43 9.02 -26.44
CA SER A 38 11.08 7.74 -27.04
C SER A 38 12.20 6.75 -26.72
N LEU A 39 11.85 5.50 -26.40
CA LEU A 39 12.80 4.39 -26.16
C LEU A 39 13.83 4.18 -27.30
N ARG A 40 13.69 4.88 -28.43
CA ARG A 40 14.66 4.95 -29.53
C ARG A 40 15.91 5.79 -29.22
N SER A 41 15.95 6.53 -28.10
CA SER A 41 17.12 7.31 -27.68
C SER A 41 18.07 6.56 -26.75
N LEU A 42 17.80 5.29 -26.46
CA LEU A 42 18.70 4.44 -25.69
C LEU A 42 19.82 3.96 -26.61
N ASP A 43 21.07 4.09 -26.14
CA ASP A 43 22.21 3.43 -26.77
C ASP A 43 21.93 1.92 -26.92
N LEU A 44 22.38 1.33 -28.03
CA LEU A 44 22.11 -0.09 -28.34
C LEU A 44 22.65 -1.02 -27.25
N GLY A 45 23.81 -0.70 -26.67
CA GLY A 45 24.40 -1.45 -25.57
C GLY A 45 23.53 -1.37 -24.32
N LEU A 46 23.06 -0.18 -23.97
CA LEU A 46 22.19 0.03 -22.81
C LEU A 46 20.82 -0.65 -22.98
N ALA A 47 20.23 -0.59 -24.17
CA ALA A 47 18.97 -1.27 -24.47
C ALA A 47 19.10 -2.79 -24.34
N GLN A 48 20.21 -3.36 -24.81
CA GLN A 48 20.50 -4.79 -24.69
C GLN A 48 20.71 -5.21 -23.23
N GLN A 49 21.50 -4.46 -22.45
CA GLN A 49 21.69 -4.71 -21.02
C GLN A 49 20.38 -4.64 -20.24
N LEU A 50 19.52 -3.66 -20.54
CA LEU A 50 18.21 -3.54 -19.91
C LEU A 50 17.34 -4.76 -20.22
N LYS A 51 17.33 -5.23 -21.47
CA LYS A 51 16.60 -6.42 -21.89
C LYS A 51 17.07 -7.65 -21.12
N GLU A 52 18.38 -7.92 -21.08
CA GLU A 52 18.96 -9.05 -20.36
C GLU A 52 18.61 -9.02 -18.87
N ASN A 53 18.73 -7.85 -18.24
CA ASN A 53 18.37 -7.67 -16.84
C ASN A 53 16.88 -7.95 -16.57
N ILE A 54 15.98 -7.46 -17.44
CA ILE A 54 14.54 -7.74 -17.34
C ILE A 54 14.26 -9.24 -17.47
N GLU A 55 14.92 -9.91 -18.40
CA GLU A 55 14.74 -11.35 -18.63
C GLU A 55 15.23 -12.16 -17.43
N ILE A 56 16.41 -11.83 -16.88
CA ILE A 56 16.96 -12.41 -15.64
C ILE A 56 15.98 -12.26 -14.47
N VAL A 57 15.48 -11.04 -14.25
CA VAL A 57 14.51 -10.76 -13.18
C VAL A 57 13.23 -11.56 -13.38
N LEU A 58 12.69 -11.58 -14.61
CA LEU A 58 11.49 -12.34 -14.94
C LEU A 58 11.67 -13.84 -14.65
N THR A 59 12.78 -14.42 -15.07
CA THR A 59 13.09 -15.84 -14.77
C THR A 59 13.16 -16.10 -13.27
N ARG A 60 13.81 -15.22 -12.51
CA ARG A 60 13.86 -15.39 -11.05
C ARG A 60 12.46 -15.33 -10.43
N ILE A 61 11.61 -14.41 -10.88
CA ILE A 61 10.22 -14.32 -10.41
C ILE A 61 9.45 -15.60 -10.77
N ILE A 62 9.53 -16.07 -12.02
CA ILE A 62 8.87 -17.30 -12.46
C ILE A 62 9.29 -18.49 -11.58
N LYS A 63 10.59 -18.71 -11.42
CA LYS A 63 11.13 -19.82 -10.62
C LYS A 63 10.70 -19.75 -9.16
N ALA A 64 10.78 -18.57 -8.54
CA ALA A 64 10.43 -18.40 -7.14
C ALA A 64 8.93 -18.65 -6.87
N ASN A 65 8.07 -18.37 -7.85
CA ASN A 65 6.61 -18.42 -7.65
C ASN A 65 5.94 -19.66 -8.24
N MET A 66 6.69 -20.56 -8.88
CA MET A 66 6.13 -21.69 -9.64
C MET A 66 5.22 -22.60 -8.82
N ASN A 67 5.54 -22.80 -7.54
CA ASN A 67 4.81 -23.69 -6.65
C ASN A 67 3.72 -22.98 -5.83
N THR A 68 3.50 -21.68 -6.05
CA THR A 68 2.48 -20.92 -5.33
C THR A 68 1.08 -21.43 -5.62
N GLN A 69 0.14 -21.20 -4.71
CA GLN A 69 -1.25 -21.62 -4.90
C GLN A 69 -1.87 -20.94 -6.12
N TYR A 70 -1.55 -19.67 -6.37
CA TYR A 70 -2.03 -18.94 -7.55
C TYR A 70 -1.52 -19.56 -8.83
N VAL A 71 -0.20 -19.84 -8.95
CA VAL A 71 0.32 -20.48 -10.16
C VAL A 71 -0.30 -21.85 -10.40
N ARG A 72 -0.60 -22.62 -9.35
CA ARG A 72 -1.24 -23.94 -9.47
C ARG A 72 -2.74 -23.89 -9.79
N GLY A 73 -3.47 -22.94 -9.20
CA GLY A 73 -4.93 -22.92 -9.24
C GLY A 73 -5.54 -21.97 -10.29
N ALA A 74 -4.78 -21.01 -10.79
CA ALA A 74 -5.30 -20.01 -11.73
C ALA A 74 -5.48 -20.61 -13.13
N GLY A 75 -6.67 -20.42 -13.74
CA GLY A 75 -6.98 -20.95 -15.07
C GLY A 75 -6.15 -20.28 -16.16
N GLU A 76 -5.90 -18.98 -16.03
CA GLU A 76 -5.05 -18.18 -16.94
C GLU A 76 -3.59 -18.66 -17.03
N LEU A 77 -3.13 -19.48 -16.08
CA LEU A 77 -1.78 -20.04 -16.04
C LEU A 77 -1.74 -21.51 -16.44
N GLU A 78 -2.87 -22.12 -16.83
CA GLU A 78 -2.95 -23.52 -17.22
C GLU A 78 -2.08 -23.85 -18.43
N GLY A 79 -2.18 -23.05 -19.49
CA GLY A 79 -1.35 -23.22 -20.68
C GLY A 79 0.14 -23.11 -20.37
N PHE A 80 0.52 -22.16 -19.52
CA PHE A 80 1.90 -22.00 -19.07
C PHE A 80 2.38 -23.22 -18.29
N ARG A 81 1.60 -23.69 -17.30
CA ARG A 81 1.91 -24.88 -16.53
C ARG A 81 2.10 -26.10 -17.43
N ALA A 82 1.18 -26.33 -18.37
CA ALA A 82 1.27 -27.46 -19.29
C ALA A 82 2.52 -27.38 -20.17
N ALA A 83 2.87 -26.19 -20.65
CA ALA A 83 4.02 -25.97 -21.54
C ALA A 83 5.38 -26.15 -20.84
N ILE A 84 5.46 -26.07 -19.51
CA ILE A 84 6.72 -26.25 -18.77
C ILE A 84 6.87 -27.65 -18.15
N VAL A 85 5.85 -28.50 -18.18
CA VAL A 85 5.95 -29.89 -17.67
C VAL A 85 6.99 -30.65 -18.47
N GLY A 86 7.96 -31.25 -17.78
CA GLY A 86 9.03 -32.03 -18.41
C GLY A 86 10.14 -31.20 -19.07
N ASN A 87 10.03 -29.86 -19.04
CA ASN A 87 11.07 -28.97 -19.54
C ASN A 87 12.04 -28.57 -18.42
N ASP A 88 13.32 -28.41 -18.79
CA ASP A 88 14.33 -27.94 -17.86
C ASP A 88 14.13 -26.45 -17.54
N LEU A 89 13.67 -26.17 -16.32
CA LEU A 89 13.53 -24.82 -15.81
C LEU A 89 14.87 -24.08 -15.75
N ALA A 90 16.02 -24.75 -15.87
CA ALA A 90 17.33 -24.10 -15.97
C ALA A 90 17.52 -23.33 -17.29
N CYS A 91 16.84 -23.70 -18.38
CA CYS A 91 16.93 -23.00 -19.66
C CYS A 91 16.19 -21.65 -19.62
N HIS A 92 16.96 -20.57 -19.47
CA HIS A 92 16.45 -19.20 -19.34
C HIS A 92 15.58 -18.77 -20.53
N ASP A 93 16.12 -18.87 -21.73
CA ASP A 93 15.48 -18.36 -22.95
C ASP A 93 14.17 -19.08 -23.24
N HIS A 94 14.15 -20.40 -23.03
CA HIS A 94 12.94 -21.20 -23.18
C HIS A 94 11.86 -20.79 -22.17
N LEU A 95 12.22 -20.64 -20.89
CA LEU A 95 11.26 -20.27 -19.85
C LEU A 95 10.62 -18.89 -20.09
N VAL A 96 11.44 -17.89 -20.46
CA VAL A 96 10.97 -16.53 -20.77
C VAL A 96 10.09 -16.53 -22.01
N LYS A 97 10.48 -17.25 -23.06
CA LYS A 97 9.70 -17.37 -24.30
C LYS A 97 8.35 -18.03 -24.01
N THR A 98 8.34 -19.18 -23.35
CA THR A 98 7.12 -19.92 -22.99
C THR A 98 6.20 -19.05 -22.14
N PHE A 99 6.72 -18.32 -21.15
CA PHE A 99 5.93 -17.38 -20.36
C PHE A 99 5.25 -16.31 -21.23
N ARG A 100 5.98 -15.67 -22.14
CA ARG A 100 5.44 -14.62 -23.04
C ARG A 100 4.37 -15.15 -24.01
N GLU A 101 4.51 -16.39 -24.45
CA GLU A 101 3.59 -17.01 -25.42
C GLU A 101 2.31 -17.55 -24.77
N THR A 102 2.37 -17.97 -23.50
CA THR A 102 1.28 -18.70 -22.85
C THR A 102 0.58 -17.92 -21.73
N VAL A 103 1.25 -16.96 -21.09
CA VAL A 103 0.65 -16.16 -20.02
C VAL A 103 0.04 -14.89 -20.59
N HIS A 104 -1.29 -14.86 -20.63
CA HIS A 104 -2.04 -13.69 -21.09
C HIS A 104 -2.14 -12.61 -20.01
N LEU A 105 -2.40 -11.37 -20.45
CA LEU A 105 -2.69 -10.28 -19.55
C LEU A 105 -4.02 -10.55 -18.82
N THR A 106 -3.96 -10.53 -17.50
CA THR A 106 -5.11 -10.75 -16.60
C THR A 106 -5.66 -9.42 -16.08
N ASP A 107 -6.96 -9.35 -15.82
CA ASP A 107 -7.57 -8.25 -15.06
C ASP A 107 -7.48 -8.49 -13.55
N TYR A 108 -7.96 -7.52 -12.76
CA TYR A 108 -7.98 -7.66 -11.30
C TYR A 108 -9.02 -8.67 -10.82
N GLU A 109 -10.13 -8.82 -11.54
CA GLU A 109 -11.24 -9.72 -11.20
C GLU A 109 -10.78 -11.17 -11.15
N SER A 110 -9.85 -11.55 -12.04
CA SER A 110 -9.19 -12.88 -12.06
C SER A 110 -8.48 -13.23 -10.74
N TYR A 111 -8.02 -12.23 -9.97
CA TYR A 111 -7.33 -12.44 -8.69
C TYR A 111 -8.27 -12.49 -7.49
N LEU A 112 -9.51 -12.00 -7.62
CA LEU A 112 -10.44 -11.86 -6.49
C LEU A 112 -10.69 -13.16 -5.71
N PRO A 113 -10.88 -14.33 -6.35
CA PRO A 113 -11.11 -15.57 -5.62
C PRO A 113 -9.97 -15.93 -4.65
N PHE A 114 -8.73 -15.59 -5.02
CA PHE A 114 -7.57 -15.82 -4.17
C PHE A 114 -7.51 -14.79 -3.03
N PHE A 115 -7.80 -13.52 -3.28
CA PHE A 115 -7.86 -12.49 -2.23
C PHE A 115 -9.02 -12.69 -1.25
N ALA A 116 -10.11 -13.32 -1.67
CA ALA A 116 -11.23 -13.65 -0.80
C ALA A 116 -10.81 -14.52 0.39
N LYS A 117 -9.76 -15.34 0.24
CA LYS A 117 -9.22 -16.18 1.31
C LYS A 117 -8.76 -15.38 2.53
N PHE A 118 -8.16 -14.20 2.34
CA PHE A 118 -7.78 -13.31 3.44
C PHE A 118 -8.98 -12.71 4.20
N HIS A 119 -10.19 -12.82 3.66
CA HIS A 119 -11.41 -12.29 4.25
C HIS A 119 -12.27 -13.37 4.93
N GLN A 120 -11.90 -14.64 4.78
CA GLN A 120 -12.55 -15.75 5.48
C GLN A 120 -12.29 -15.66 6.98
N GLN A 121 -13.23 -16.16 7.79
CA GLN A 121 -13.11 -16.23 9.25
C GLN A 121 -13.36 -17.66 9.73
N PRO A 122 -12.36 -18.31 10.36
CA PRO A 122 -10.99 -17.83 10.56
C PRO A 122 -10.21 -17.73 9.23
N CYS A 123 -9.22 -16.84 9.18
CA CYS A 123 -8.30 -16.74 8.03
C CYS A 123 -7.18 -17.75 8.25
N ARG A 124 -7.34 -18.96 7.72
CA ARG A 124 -6.42 -20.08 8.02
C ARG A 124 -5.11 -19.92 7.25
N GLU A 125 -4.00 -20.19 7.92
CA GLU A 125 -2.64 -20.14 7.35
C GLU A 125 -2.54 -21.01 6.10
N ALA A 126 -3.04 -22.24 6.15
CA ALA A 126 -3.01 -23.18 5.02
C ALA A 126 -3.66 -22.61 3.74
N ASP A 127 -4.65 -21.72 3.88
CA ASP A 127 -5.36 -21.14 2.74
C ASP A 127 -4.59 -19.96 2.11
N VAL A 128 -3.72 -19.29 2.87
CA VAL A 128 -3.07 -18.04 2.45
C VAL A 128 -1.54 -18.09 2.38
N VAL A 129 -0.92 -19.14 2.94
CA VAL A 129 0.52 -19.40 2.81
C VAL A 129 0.86 -19.79 1.38
N ASP A 130 1.95 -19.22 0.85
CA ASP A 130 2.38 -19.41 -0.54
C ASP A 130 1.30 -19.03 -1.57
N LEU A 131 0.34 -18.16 -1.21
CA LEU A 131 -0.82 -17.89 -2.05
C LEU A 131 -0.42 -17.23 -3.37
N PHE A 132 0.31 -16.12 -3.31
CA PHE A 132 0.78 -15.39 -4.50
C PHE A 132 2.30 -15.41 -4.67
N ALA A 133 3.02 -15.58 -3.57
CA ALA A 133 4.46 -15.73 -3.52
C ALA A 133 4.85 -16.53 -2.27
N PRO A 134 6.07 -17.11 -2.22
CA PRO A 134 6.48 -17.92 -1.07
C PRO A 134 6.33 -17.20 0.28
N GLY A 135 5.79 -17.92 1.27
CA GLY A 135 5.49 -17.46 2.62
C GLY A 135 4.17 -16.70 2.73
N LEU A 136 4.02 -15.96 3.84
CA LEU A 136 2.91 -15.06 4.10
C LEU A 136 3.26 -13.63 3.69
N PRO A 137 2.33 -12.85 3.10
CA PRO A 137 2.60 -11.47 2.76
C PRO A 137 2.95 -10.63 4.00
N ASN A 138 3.75 -9.59 3.82
CA ASN A 138 4.12 -8.67 4.89
C ASN A 138 2.94 -7.78 5.28
N TYR A 139 2.21 -7.31 4.28
CA TYR A 139 1.02 -6.49 4.43
C TYR A 139 0.14 -6.58 3.18
N LEU A 140 -1.12 -6.18 3.32
CA LEU A 140 -2.03 -5.95 2.20
C LEU A 140 -2.15 -4.44 1.96
N THR A 141 -2.08 -4.04 0.69
CA THR A 141 -2.22 -2.64 0.29
C THR A 141 -3.47 -2.44 -0.55
N THR A 142 -4.21 -1.36 -0.27
CA THR A 142 -5.15 -0.82 -1.25
C THR A 142 -4.44 0.12 -2.21
N THR A 143 -4.87 0.16 -3.47
CA THR A 143 -4.48 1.21 -4.41
C THR A 143 -5.56 2.25 -4.55
N SER A 144 -5.20 3.48 -4.88
CA SER A 144 -6.15 4.56 -5.19
C SER A 144 -6.96 4.30 -6.47
N SER A 145 -6.53 3.37 -7.33
CA SER A 145 -7.31 2.88 -8.45
C SER A 145 -8.37 1.89 -7.98
N THR A 146 -9.63 2.14 -8.37
CA THR A 146 -10.76 1.25 -8.09
C THR A 146 -11.01 0.29 -9.28
N SER A 147 -11.43 -0.95 -8.99
CA SER A 147 -12.12 -1.83 -9.96
C SER A 147 -13.58 -1.75 -9.59
N GLY A 148 -14.41 -1.06 -10.37
CA GLY A 148 -15.78 -0.74 -9.93
C GLY A 148 -15.81 0.16 -8.69
N LYS A 149 -16.61 -0.22 -7.67
CA LYS A 149 -16.85 0.57 -6.44
C LYS A 149 -15.92 0.23 -5.26
N ALA A 150 -15.12 -0.84 -5.34
CA ALA A 150 -14.25 -1.27 -4.25
C ALA A 150 -12.76 -0.96 -4.56
N PRO A 151 -11.95 -0.59 -3.55
CA PRO A 151 -10.50 -0.46 -3.72
C PRO A 151 -9.87 -1.81 -4.12
N LYS A 152 -8.91 -1.79 -5.05
CA LYS A 152 -8.10 -2.97 -5.38
C LYS A 152 -7.10 -3.25 -4.25
N ILE A 153 -6.99 -4.49 -3.84
CA ILE A 153 -6.11 -4.98 -2.78
C ILE A 153 -4.99 -5.80 -3.40
N PHE A 154 -3.76 -5.59 -2.94
CA PHE A 154 -2.59 -6.37 -3.37
C PHE A 154 -1.83 -6.88 -2.15
N ALA A 155 -1.38 -8.13 -2.22
CA ALA A 155 -0.49 -8.72 -1.24
C ALA A 155 0.95 -8.30 -1.54
N ARG A 156 1.65 -7.75 -0.54
CA ARG A 156 3.05 -7.33 -0.67
C ARG A 156 3.95 -8.34 0.01
N TYR A 157 4.96 -8.80 -0.72
CA TYR A 157 5.98 -9.73 -0.27
C TYR A 157 7.32 -9.04 -0.47
N HIS A 158 8.05 -8.81 0.61
CA HIS A 158 9.42 -8.35 0.53
C HIS A 158 10.30 -9.56 0.29
N HIS A 159 10.63 -9.79 -0.97
CA HIS A 159 11.65 -10.76 -1.32
C HIS A 159 13.05 -10.13 -1.18
N ALA A 160 14.09 -10.95 -1.06
CA ALA A 160 15.48 -10.49 -0.91
C ALA A 160 15.96 -9.52 -2.01
N TRP A 161 15.28 -9.45 -3.15
CA TRP A 161 15.58 -8.51 -4.22
C TRP A 161 14.99 -7.12 -4.07
N ASP A 162 13.97 -6.95 -3.22
CA ASP A 162 13.47 -5.65 -2.82
C ASP A 162 14.43 -4.95 -1.84
N ALA A 163 15.38 -5.67 -1.24
CA ALA A 163 16.35 -5.10 -0.30
C ALA A 163 17.24 -4.03 -0.94
N GLN A 164 17.57 -4.16 -2.24
CA GLN A 164 18.34 -3.15 -2.98
C GLN A 164 17.52 -1.87 -3.24
N GLY A 165 16.20 -1.98 -3.38
CA GLY A 165 15.29 -0.84 -3.51
C GLY A 165 14.95 -0.19 -2.17
N ALA A 166 14.83 -0.98 -1.10
CA ALA A 166 14.54 -0.50 0.25
C ALA A 166 15.67 0.38 0.81
N THR A 167 16.94 0.08 0.49
CA THR A 167 18.08 0.95 0.80
C THR A 167 18.05 2.29 0.06
N ALA A 168 17.37 2.37 -1.10
CA ALA A 168 17.24 3.60 -1.88
C ALA A 168 16.00 4.44 -1.51
N GLN A 169 14.96 3.82 -0.93
CA GLN A 169 13.68 4.47 -0.61
C GLN A 169 13.49 4.86 0.86
N ALA A 170 14.36 4.40 1.77
CA ALA A 170 14.52 5.06 3.05
C ALA A 170 15.12 6.45 2.76
N GLY A 171 14.26 7.39 2.39
CA GLY A 171 14.62 8.76 2.07
C GLY A 171 15.51 9.25 3.20
N SER A 172 16.81 9.35 2.93
CA SER A 172 17.70 10.05 3.84
C SER A 172 17.07 11.40 4.05
N PRO A 173 16.89 11.86 5.30
CA PRO A 173 16.29 13.16 5.55
C PRO A 173 17.13 14.19 4.80
N VAL A 174 16.63 14.67 3.66
CA VAL A 174 17.26 15.75 2.92
C VAL A 174 17.10 16.94 3.84
N ILE A 175 18.20 17.38 4.43
CA ILE A 175 18.27 18.59 5.26
C ILE A 175 18.07 19.76 4.30
N SER A 176 16.80 20.06 4.02
CA SER A 176 16.37 21.26 3.35
C SER A 176 16.43 22.40 4.36
N THR A 177 17.10 23.49 3.99
CA THR A 177 17.14 24.75 4.75
C THR A 177 15.77 25.43 4.87
N SER A 178 14.75 24.89 4.22
CA SER A 178 13.32 25.18 4.45
C SER A 178 12.66 24.03 5.20
N THR A 179 12.02 24.32 6.33
CA THR A 179 11.43 23.32 7.25
C THR A 179 10.18 22.67 6.64
N THR A 180 10.36 21.78 5.67
CA THR A 180 9.26 20.96 5.15
C THR A 180 9.03 19.80 6.11
N VAL A 181 7.90 19.80 6.81
CA VAL A 181 7.47 18.69 7.66
C VAL A 181 6.61 17.74 6.84
N PHE A 182 7.08 16.51 6.64
CA PHE A 182 6.27 15.46 6.03
C PHE A 182 5.43 14.77 7.10
N LEU A 183 4.11 14.89 6.99
CA LEU A 183 3.16 14.18 7.84
C LEU A 183 2.72 12.90 7.12
N TRP A 184 3.08 11.75 7.68
CA TRP A 184 2.70 10.44 7.16
C TRP A 184 1.55 9.87 7.98
N TYR A 185 0.47 9.46 7.30
CA TYR A 185 -0.57 8.67 7.93
C TYR A 185 -0.12 7.21 8.01
N LEU A 186 0.02 6.68 9.22
CA LEU A 186 0.47 5.29 9.50
C LEU A 186 -0.65 4.41 10.05
N GLY A 187 -1.91 4.83 9.87
CA GLY A 187 -3.06 4.02 10.25
C GLY A 187 -3.29 2.85 9.29
N TYR A 188 -4.30 2.05 9.59
CA TYR A 188 -4.70 0.90 8.80
C TYR A 188 -6.22 0.78 8.78
N TYR A 189 -6.74 0.14 7.74
CA TYR A 189 -8.18 -0.10 7.58
C TYR A 189 -8.64 -1.30 8.39
N LYS A 190 -7.83 -2.37 8.40
CA LYS A 190 -8.17 -3.64 9.04
C LYS A 190 -6.90 -4.40 9.45
N LEU A 191 -7.00 -5.16 10.54
CA LEU A 191 -6.04 -6.20 10.90
C LEU A 191 -6.64 -7.56 10.55
N ILE A 192 -5.81 -8.43 9.99
CA ILE A 192 -6.19 -9.78 9.58
C ILE A 192 -5.28 -10.74 10.35
N ASP A 193 -5.85 -11.41 11.34
CA ASP A 193 -5.15 -12.47 12.05
C ASP A 193 -5.19 -13.74 11.21
N ILE A 194 -4.01 -14.30 10.96
CA ILE A 194 -3.83 -15.57 10.27
C ILE A 194 -3.64 -16.64 11.32
N GLU A 195 -4.51 -17.64 11.29
CA GLU A 195 -4.59 -18.69 12.31
C GLU A 195 -4.04 -20.02 11.78
N ASP A 196 -3.30 -20.75 12.62
CA ASP A 196 -2.89 -22.14 12.35
C ASP A 196 -4.09 -23.11 12.47
N ASN A 197 -3.82 -24.42 12.36
CA ASN A 197 -4.87 -25.44 12.49
C ASN A 197 -5.41 -25.60 13.92
N ASP A 198 -4.69 -25.10 14.93
CA ASP A 198 -5.06 -25.16 16.34
C ASP A 198 -5.79 -23.88 16.79
N GLY A 199 -5.97 -22.91 15.90
CA GLY A 199 -6.59 -21.60 16.16
C GLY A 199 -5.62 -20.57 16.75
N GLY A 200 -4.32 -20.86 16.79
CA GLY A 200 -3.28 -19.94 17.21
C GLY A 200 -2.98 -18.89 16.14
N VAL A 201 -2.86 -17.61 16.52
CA VAL A 201 -2.50 -16.54 15.58
C VAL A 201 -1.01 -16.63 15.24
N VAL A 202 -0.70 -17.07 14.03
CA VAL A 202 0.67 -17.15 13.48
C VAL A 202 1.17 -15.78 13.06
N LYS A 203 0.30 -14.97 12.45
CA LYS A 203 0.67 -13.64 11.93
C LYS A 203 -0.53 -12.70 11.84
N THR A 204 -0.38 -11.49 12.37
CA THR A 204 -1.32 -10.39 12.12
C THR A 204 -0.85 -9.56 10.93
N ILE A 205 -1.62 -9.56 9.84
CA ILE A 205 -1.36 -8.77 8.64
C ILE A 205 -2.15 -7.47 8.68
N VAL A 206 -1.47 -6.38 8.32
CA VAL A 206 -2.08 -5.06 8.19
C VAL A 206 -2.65 -4.87 6.78
N LEU A 207 -3.92 -4.47 6.68
CA LEU A 207 -4.51 -3.92 5.46
C LEU A 207 -4.58 -2.39 5.55
N SER A 208 -3.79 -1.69 4.73
CA SER A 208 -3.76 -0.21 4.71
C SER A 208 -3.51 0.33 3.29
N SER A 209 -3.35 1.65 3.16
CA SER A 209 -2.82 2.25 1.93
C SER A 209 -1.36 1.82 1.74
N GLY A 210 -0.90 1.80 0.49
CA GLY A 210 0.44 1.28 0.18
C GLY A 210 1.57 2.04 0.83
N SER A 211 1.46 3.37 0.91
CA SER A 211 2.44 4.21 1.60
C SER A 211 2.44 3.93 3.11
N ALA A 212 1.26 3.91 3.75
CA ALA A 212 1.16 3.67 5.18
C ALA A 212 1.71 2.28 5.55
N ALA A 213 1.29 1.24 4.85
CA ALA A 213 1.73 -0.12 5.13
C ALA A 213 3.24 -0.32 4.86
N GLY A 214 3.76 0.24 3.76
CA GLY A 214 5.19 0.23 3.45
C GLY A 214 6.03 0.94 4.51
N THR A 215 5.65 2.17 4.88
CA THR A 215 6.38 2.91 5.93
C THR A 215 6.32 2.21 7.28
N ARG A 216 5.19 1.60 7.65
CA ARG A 216 5.10 0.78 8.87
C ARG A 216 6.07 -0.40 8.83
N TRP A 217 6.13 -1.08 7.69
CA TRP A 217 7.04 -2.21 7.49
C TRP A 217 8.51 -1.76 7.62
N ASP A 218 8.90 -0.69 6.92
CA ASP A 218 10.27 -0.16 6.93
C ASP A 218 10.70 0.29 8.34
N LEU A 219 9.78 0.91 9.09
CA LEU A 219 9.99 1.34 10.48
C LEU A 219 9.78 0.22 11.51
N ARG A 220 9.50 -1.02 11.07
CA ARG A 220 9.22 -2.19 11.92
C ARG A 220 8.12 -1.92 12.96
N LEU A 221 7.08 -1.19 12.57
CA LEU A 221 5.96 -0.83 13.44
C LEU A 221 4.92 -1.95 13.49
N ASN A 222 5.06 -2.84 14.47
CA ASN A 222 4.09 -3.89 14.74
C ASN A 222 2.75 -3.28 15.20
N PRO A 223 1.60 -3.64 14.58
CA PRO A 223 0.27 -3.15 15.01
C PRO A 223 -0.06 -3.49 16.46
N ASN A 224 0.45 -4.61 16.99
CA ASN A 224 0.16 -5.03 18.37
C ASN A 224 0.76 -4.07 19.42
N ASP A 225 1.81 -3.34 19.05
CA ASP A 225 2.46 -2.35 19.93
C ASP A 225 1.79 -0.97 19.87
N ASP A 226 0.84 -0.74 18.95
CA ASP A 226 0.31 0.59 18.69
C ASP A 226 -0.43 1.17 19.90
N LYS A 227 -1.14 0.34 20.67
CA LYS A 227 -1.79 0.80 21.91
C LYS A 227 -0.77 1.33 22.91
N ALA A 228 0.33 0.62 23.11
CA ALA A 228 1.40 1.05 24.00
C ALA A 228 2.07 2.32 23.48
N ARG A 229 2.38 2.37 22.18
CA ARG A 229 2.98 3.52 21.48
C ARG A 229 2.13 4.78 21.64
N MET A 230 0.83 4.67 21.38
CA MET A 230 -0.12 5.79 21.53
C MET A 230 -0.25 6.25 22.99
N SER A 231 -0.21 5.33 23.95
CA SER A 231 -0.28 5.69 25.37
C SER A 231 0.91 6.53 25.86
N MET A 232 2.10 6.36 25.27
CA MET A 232 3.29 7.15 25.62
C MET A 232 3.13 8.62 25.25
N PHE A 233 2.49 8.91 24.11
CA PHE A 233 2.25 10.28 23.65
C PHE A 233 1.22 11.01 24.53
N CYS A 234 0.15 10.31 24.93
CA CYS A 234 -0.85 10.89 25.83
C CYS A 234 -0.24 11.27 27.19
N LYS A 235 0.60 10.41 27.78
CA LYS A 235 1.21 10.69 29.10
C LYS A 235 2.14 11.91 29.09
N LYS A 236 2.89 12.15 28.01
CA LYS A 236 3.78 13.32 27.89
C LYS A 236 3.01 14.62 27.67
N ALA A 237 1.91 14.60 26.92
CA ALA A 237 1.06 15.79 26.71
C ALA A 237 0.47 16.33 28.03
N PHE A 238 0.09 15.45 28.97
CA PHE A 238 -0.39 15.86 30.29
C PHE A 238 0.69 16.49 31.19
N SER A 239 1.96 16.13 31.01
CA SER A 239 3.05 16.72 31.81
C SER A 239 3.37 18.16 31.40
N VAL A 240 3.21 18.51 30.11
CA VAL A 240 3.36 19.89 29.63
C VAL A 240 2.17 20.76 30.08
N HIS A 241 0.97 20.18 30.14
CA HIS A 241 -0.21 20.91 30.59
C HIS A 241 -0.12 21.32 32.08
N LYS A 242 0.53 20.50 32.91
CA LYS A 242 0.76 20.80 34.34
C LYS A 242 1.72 21.99 34.55
N VAL A 243 2.63 22.25 33.62
CA VAL A 243 3.53 23.41 33.68
C VAL A 243 2.78 24.69 33.27
N ILE A 244 1.93 24.63 32.24
CA ILE A 244 1.17 25.79 31.75
C ILE A 244 0.08 26.23 32.76
N SER A 245 -0.56 25.31 33.48
CA SER A 245 -1.55 25.64 34.52
C SER A 245 -0.97 26.37 35.74
N THR A 246 0.36 26.40 35.89
CA THR A 246 1.04 27.06 37.00
C THR A 246 1.43 28.50 36.66
N ILE A 247 1.39 28.89 35.37
CA ILE A 247 1.85 30.20 34.88
C ILE A 247 0.68 31.13 34.51
N ILE A 248 -0.51 30.59 34.21
CA ILE A 248 -1.68 31.40 33.80
C ILE A 248 -2.75 31.37 34.90
N PRO A 249 -3.08 32.50 35.55
CA PRO A 249 -4.19 32.55 36.50
C PRO A 249 -5.50 32.19 35.80
N SER A 250 -6.20 31.19 36.33
CA SER A 250 -7.50 30.70 35.89
C SER A 250 -8.56 31.82 35.86
N ALA A 251 -8.91 32.33 34.68
CA ALA A 251 -10.12 33.14 34.51
C ALA A 251 -11.37 32.23 34.64
N ARG A 252 -12.30 32.60 35.52
CA ARG A 252 -13.60 31.92 35.64
C ARG A 252 -14.54 32.53 34.61
N SER A 253 -14.93 31.76 33.60
CA SER A 253 -16.01 32.13 32.69
C SER A 253 -17.29 31.38 33.05
N HIS A 254 -18.41 32.10 33.06
CA HIS A 254 -19.74 31.55 33.28
C HIS A 254 -20.21 30.83 32.00
N CYS A 255 -20.70 29.60 32.09
CA CYS A 255 -21.35 28.93 30.96
C CYS A 255 -22.81 29.40 30.87
N PRO A 256 -23.22 30.11 29.80
CA PRO A 256 -24.57 30.66 29.70
C PRO A 256 -25.65 29.59 29.46
N VAL A 257 -25.27 28.35 29.14
CA VAL A 257 -26.20 27.27 28.78
C VAL A 257 -26.61 26.42 29.99
N CYS A 258 -25.73 26.25 30.99
CA CYS A 258 -26.03 25.42 32.16
C CYS A 258 -25.85 26.12 33.51
N GLY A 259 -25.37 27.37 33.55
CA GLY A 259 -25.18 28.13 34.79
C GLY A 259 -24.05 27.63 35.70
N VAL A 260 -23.31 26.59 35.29
CA VAL A 260 -22.21 26.02 36.09
C VAL A 260 -20.91 26.79 35.82
N ILE A 261 -20.27 27.25 36.90
CA ILE A 261 -18.95 27.89 36.85
C ILE A 261 -17.90 26.81 36.67
N HIS A 262 -17.28 26.76 35.49
CA HIS A 262 -16.16 25.87 35.22
C HIS A 262 -14.85 26.66 35.20
N ARG A 263 -13.77 26.06 35.73
CA ARG A 263 -12.41 26.51 35.41
C ARG A 263 -12.10 26.06 33.98
N GLN A 264 -12.21 26.94 33.00
CA GLN A 264 -11.78 26.64 31.64
C GLN A 264 -10.30 26.98 31.47
N VAL A 265 -9.51 25.96 31.13
CA VAL A 265 -8.28 26.20 30.34
C VAL A 265 -8.76 26.29 28.90
N ALA A 266 -8.43 27.38 28.22
CA ALA A 266 -8.86 27.62 26.84
C ALA A 266 -8.57 26.40 25.96
N PHE A 267 -9.57 25.97 25.17
CA PHE A 267 -9.53 24.91 24.13
C PHE A 267 -10.12 23.51 24.41
N LEU A 268 -11.03 23.30 25.36
CA LEU A 268 -11.87 22.09 25.35
C LEU A 268 -13.38 22.40 25.48
N PRO A 269 -14.24 21.85 24.59
CA PRO A 269 -15.69 21.99 24.73
C PRO A 269 -16.20 21.20 25.94
N CYS A 270 -17.25 21.73 26.58
CA CYS A 270 -17.88 21.18 27.77
C CYS A 270 -18.46 19.78 27.50
N HIS A 271 -17.90 18.74 28.14
CA HIS A 271 -18.29 17.34 27.96
C HIS A 271 -19.77 17.07 28.28
N THR A 272 -20.39 17.85 29.16
CA THR A 272 -21.80 17.68 29.55
C THR A 272 -22.79 18.12 28.47
N CYS A 273 -22.39 19.00 27.54
CA CYS A 273 -23.26 19.43 26.42
C CYS A 273 -23.18 18.50 25.21
N ALA A 274 -22.12 17.70 25.08
CA ALA A 274 -21.90 16.83 23.92
C ALA A 274 -22.83 15.59 23.90
N VAL A 275 -23.45 15.23 25.03
CA VAL A 275 -24.22 13.98 25.18
C VAL A 275 -25.70 14.12 24.75
N ARG A 276 -26.19 15.33 24.46
CA ARG A 276 -27.61 15.54 24.08
C ARG A 276 -27.93 15.51 22.58
N ASN A 277 -26.95 15.40 21.69
CA ASN A 277 -27.19 15.43 20.23
C ASN A 277 -27.01 14.07 19.53
N TYR A 278 -26.97 12.98 20.29
CA TYR A 278 -27.01 11.62 19.75
C TYR A 278 -27.98 10.77 20.58
N GLN A 279 -29.27 11.05 20.43
CA GLN A 279 -30.36 10.11 20.64
C GLN A 279 -31.35 10.27 19.48
#